data_AF-A0A965UKR4-F1
#
_entry.id   AF-A0A965UKR4-F1
#
_cell.length_a   1.000
_cell.length_b   1.000
_cell.length_c   1.000
_cell.angle_alpha   90.00
_cell.angle_beta   90.00
_cell.angle_gamma   90.00
#
_symmetry.space_group_name_H-M   'P 1'
#
loop_
_entity.id
_entity.type
_entity.pdbx_description
1 polymer ?
#
loop_
_entity_poly.entity_id
_entity_poly.type
_entity_poly.pdbx_seq_one_letter_code
_entity_poly.pdbx_strand_id
1 'polypeptide(L)'
;MPLILASNSASGGYNVANSLRFNSGSSDYLNRTLSTPTNNKLYTWSGWIKKTKNDEVAPNIFGAHSGGLRDCIRFDGGGNALQMIFNEAGSGNLVTTQVLRDVSAWYHIVVAVDTTQATSTNRVKIYLNGTQITSFSTSSYPAQNYTNILNAANPHVFGKNADLSNEFFNGYIAETYFIDGQQLTPSSFGQTDPSTPSSGIWVPKAYTGSYGNNGFYLQFKNSASLGTDSSGNGNTWTVNNLTSVDQSTDTPTNNFCTLNAIQNGNGSTSTLTEGNLVAGTADNKGVSANFGVNRGKWFWEIKNSGTQTNQRFGVSNRANEQDGDASPGADTANVRSYVGLNYQKNYSASSGTTNTGFVGTNGAIFGFALDLDNGTLGRYVNGSLISTDTTLPSDNSVTFFPFTQVTYNFGNWNQAQFNFGSPMYAGGGYADAAGYGNFSYAVPSGYYALCTKNLANFG
;
A
#
# COMPACT_ATOMS: atom_id res chain seq x y z
N MET A 1 -11.53 -13.41 -12.97
CA MET A 1 -11.46 -12.40 -11.90
C MET A 1 -11.86 -11.09 -12.55
N PRO A 2 -12.94 -10.41 -12.13
CA PRO A 2 -13.30 -9.15 -12.77
C PRO A 2 -12.13 -8.19 -12.58
N LEU A 3 -11.78 -7.50 -13.65
CA LEU A 3 -10.84 -6.39 -13.68
C LEU A 3 -11.35 -5.38 -12.65
N ILE A 4 -10.73 -5.31 -11.47
CA ILE A 4 -10.95 -4.18 -10.56
C ILE A 4 -10.25 -3.02 -11.27
N LEU A 5 -11.04 -2.25 -12.03
CA LEU A 5 -10.65 -0.90 -12.41
C LEU A 5 -10.31 -0.19 -11.11
N ALA A 6 -9.04 0.12 -10.93
CA ALA A 6 -8.54 0.78 -9.76
C ALA A 6 -9.23 2.15 -9.64
N SER A 7 -10.14 2.26 -8.68
CA SER A 7 -11.18 3.29 -8.59
C SER A 7 -10.69 4.64 -8.06
N ASN A 8 -9.48 5.09 -8.41
CA ASN A 8 -8.90 6.33 -7.86
C ASN A 8 -8.46 7.28 -8.98
N SER A 9 -9.41 7.63 -9.86
CA SER A 9 -9.19 8.37 -11.11
C SER A 9 -9.63 9.84 -11.07
N ALA A 10 -10.05 10.37 -9.90
CA ALA A 10 -10.68 11.69 -9.83
C ALA A 10 -9.70 12.84 -10.14
N SER A 11 -9.93 13.56 -11.24
CA SER A 11 -9.35 14.89 -11.47
C SER A 11 -10.29 15.96 -10.89
N GLY A 12 -9.87 16.67 -9.85
CA GLY A 12 -10.58 17.86 -9.32
C GLY A 12 -11.05 17.80 -7.85
N GLY A 13 -10.75 16.72 -7.13
CA GLY A 13 -11.00 16.60 -5.68
C GLY A 13 -9.82 17.01 -4.80
N TYR A 14 -10.03 16.96 -3.49
CA TYR A 14 -8.96 17.09 -2.49
C TYR A 14 -7.85 16.06 -2.78
N ASN A 15 -6.61 16.52 -2.96
CA ASN A 15 -5.47 15.68 -3.36
C ASN A 15 -4.61 15.32 -2.16
N VAL A 16 -4.47 14.03 -1.89
CA VAL A 16 -3.56 13.53 -0.86
C VAL A 16 -2.18 13.41 -1.48
N ALA A 17 -1.23 14.17 -0.94
CA ALA A 17 0.13 14.22 -1.49
C ALA A 17 0.94 12.98 -1.12
N ASN A 18 0.84 12.54 0.13
CA ASN A 18 1.68 11.48 0.67
C ASN A 18 0.93 10.56 1.62
N SER A 19 1.45 9.35 1.74
CA SER A 19 1.16 8.40 2.80
C SER A 19 2.45 7.99 3.50
N LEU A 20 2.31 7.32 4.64
CA LEU A 20 3.42 6.67 5.34
C LEU A 20 3.26 5.16 5.23
N ARG A 21 4.29 4.50 4.73
CA ARG A 21 4.41 3.04 4.66
C ARG A 21 5.00 2.51 5.96
N PHE A 22 4.37 1.49 6.52
CA PHE A 22 4.86 0.73 7.67
C PHE A 22 5.21 -0.68 7.21
N ASN A 23 6.32 -1.20 7.72
CA ASN A 23 6.78 -2.55 7.49
C ASN A 23 6.99 -3.29 8.82
N SER A 24 6.29 -4.41 8.98
CA SER A 24 6.42 -5.24 10.18
C SER A 24 7.80 -5.88 10.32
N GLY A 25 8.52 -6.10 9.22
CA GLY A 25 9.88 -6.64 9.22
C GLY A 25 10.94 -5.71 9.84
N SER A 26 10.75 -4.40 9.74
CA SER A 26 11.60 -3.37 10.37
C SER A 26 11.04 -2.88 11.71
N SER A 27 9.91 -3.45 12.16
CA SER A 27 9.26 -3.07 13.42
C SER A 27 8.91 -1.57 13.47
N ASP A 28 8.30 -1.06 12.40
CA ASP A 28 7.97 0.36 12.25
C ASP A 28 6.82 0.80 13.15
N TYR A 29 6.95 1.98 13.77
CA TYR A 29 5.84 2.56 14.52
C TYR A 29 6.04 4.05 14.79
N LEU A 30 4.93 4.74 15.09
CA LEU A 30 4.94 6.07 15.71
C LEU A 30 4.53 5.95 17.18
N ASN A 31 5.06 6.80 18.06
CA ASN A 31 4.60 6.89 19.44
C ASN A 31 4.48 8.33 19.95
N ARG A 32 3.56 8.53 20.90
CA ARG A 32 3.36 9.79 21.62
C ARG A 32 2.56 9.53 22.89
N THR A 33 2.81 10.28 23.95
CA THR A 33 1.87 10.39 25.08
C THR A 33 0.96 11.59 24.84
N LEU A 34 -0.35 11.37 24.74
CA LEU A 34 -1.32 12.48 24.63
C LEU A 34 -1.45 13.22 25.97
N SER A 35 -2.18 14.34 25.96
CA SER A 35 -2.32 15.24 27.10
C SER A 35 -3.71 15.12 27.76
N THR A 36 -4.10 16.13 28.52
CA THR A 36 -5.46 16.22 29.08
C THR A 36 -6.47 16.45 27.96
N PRO A 37 -7.43 15.54 27.77
CA PRO A 37 -8.44 15.65 26.72
C PRO A 37 -9.43 16.78 27.01
N THR A 38 -10.01 17.35 25.96
CA THR A 38 -11.19 18.22 26.04
C THR A 38 -12.37 17.45 26.65
N ASN A 39 -12.58 16.20 26.24
CA ASN A 39 -13.51 15.29 26.89
C ASN A 39 -13.11 13.82 26.67
N ASN A 40 -12.66 13.14 27.72
CA ASN A 40 -12.20 11.74 27.65
C ASN A 40 -13.28 10.70 27.32
N LYS A 41 -14.55 11.10 27.18
CA LYS A 41 -15.68 10.23 26.81
C LYS A 41 -16.05 10.30 25.33
N LEU A 42 -15.57 11.32 24.62
CA LEU A 42 -15.89 11.57 23.21
C LEU A 42 -14.62 11.70 22.37
N TYR A 43 -14.58 11.01 21.24
CA TYR A 43 -13.56 11.24 20.21
C TYR A 43 -13.98 10.66 18.86
N THR A 44 -13.29 11.05 17.80
CA THR A 44 -13.35 10.39 16.50
C THR A 44 -11.95 10.14 15.97
N TRP A 45 -11.65 8.90 15.61
CA TRP A 45 -10.48 8.57 14.80
C TRP A 45 -10.93 8.35 13.35
N SER A 46 -10.20 8.93 12.39
CA SER A 46 -10.42 8.73 10.96
C SER A 46 -9.07 8.53 10.28
N GLY A 47 -8.95 7.53 9.41
CA GLY A 47 -7.75 7.31 8.63
C GLY A 47 -8.02 6.54 7.35
N TRP A 48 -7.15 6.74 6.36
CA TRP A 48 -7.12 5.91 5.15
C TRP A 48 -6.03 4.87 5.29
N ILE A 49 -6.37 3.61 5.06
CA ILE A 49 -5.49 2.46 5.28
C ILE A 49 -5.44 1.59 4.02
N LYS A 50 -4.24 1.23 3.55
CA LYS A 50 -4.04 0.17 2.55
C LYS A 50 -3.20 -0.94 3.16
N LYS A 51 -3.74 -2.16 3.24
CA LYS A 51 -2.98 -3.33 3.71
C LYS A 51 -2.03 -3.82 2.62
N THR A 52 -0.96 -4.52 3.00
CA THR A 52 -0.03 -5.14 2.03
C THR A 52 -0.01 -6.67 2.14
N LYS A 53 -0.48 -7.25 3.25
CA LYS A 53 -0.68 -8.70 3.40
C LYS A 53 -1.87 -9.01 4.33
N ASN A 54 -2.29 -10.28 4.37
CA ASN A 54 -3.50 -10.75 5.06
C ASN A 54 -3.23 -11.80 6.14
N ASP A 55 -1.97 -12.15 6.36
CA ASP A 55 -1.48 -13.20 7.27
C ASP A 55 -0.90 -12.64 8.58
N GLU A 56 -0.96 -11.32 8.80
CA GLU A 56 -0.58 -10.72 10.07
C GLU A 56 -1.56 -11.09 11.18
N VAL A 57 -1.02 -11.42 12.34
CA VAL A 57 -1.80 -11.68 13.54
C VAL A 57 -2.05 -10.35 14.26
N ALA A 58 -3.33 -9.98 14.37
CA ALA A 58 -3.78 -8.79 15.09
C ALA A 58 -3.05 -7.46 14.77
N PRO A 59 -2.79 -7.12 13.49
CA PRO A 59 -2.01 -5.94 13.15
C PRO A 59 -2.72 -4.67 13.62
N ASN A 60 -2.00 -3.86 14.40
CA ASN A 60 -2.55 -2.72 15.12
C ASN A 60 -2.41 -1.42 14.33
N ILE A 61 -3.51 -0.71 14.14
CA ILE A 61 -3.51 0.58 13.44
C ILE A 61 -3.18 1.69 14.43
N PHE A 62 -3.96 1.80 15.51
CA PHE A 62 -3.84 2.83 16.52
C PHE A 62 -4.27 2.31 17.89
N GLY A 63 -3.46 2.53 18.92
CA GLY A 63 -3.77 2.07 20.26
C GLY A 63 -3.17 2.92 21.37
N ALA A 64 -3.70 2.76 22.57
CA ALA A 64 -3.16 3.34 23.80
C ALA A 64 -3.15 2.29 24.90
N HIS A 65 -2.16 2.38 25.79
CA HIS A 65 -2.05 1.49 26.95
C HIS A 65 -2.12 2.23 28.28
N SER A 66 -2.67 1.57 29.29
CA SER A 66 -2.71 2.04 30.67
C SER A 66 -2.62 0.83 31.60
N GLY A 67 -1.47 0.65 32.26
CA GLY A 67 -1.32 -0.37 33.32
C GLY A 67 -1.59 -1.81 32.88
N GLY A 68 -1.25 -2.19 31.64
CA GLY A 68 -1.46 -3.54 31.09
C GLY A 68 -2.84 -3.74 30.42
N LEU A 69 -3.60 -2.67 30.25
CA LEU A 69 -4.89 -2.64 29.57
C LEU A 69 -4.80 -1.71 28.37
N ARG A 70 -5.49 -2.03 27.28
CA ARG A 70 -5.53 -1.19 26.08
C ARG A 70 -6.92 -0.89 25.55
N ASP A 71 -7.01 0.29 24.95
CA ASP A 71 -7.99 0.59 23.91
C ASP A 71 -7.26 0.60 22.56
N CYS A 72 -7.79 -0.07 21.53
CA CYS A 72 -7.16 -0.04 20.20
C CYS A 72 -8.12 -0.26 19.03
N ILE A 73 -7.74 0.31 17.90
CA ILE A 73 -8.27 0.06 16.56
C ILE A 73 -7.25 -0.82 15.85
N ARG A 74 -7.64 -2.04 15.50
CA ARG A 74 -6.75 -3.02 14.86
C ARG A 74 -7.51 -3.92 13.89
N PHE A 75 -6.81 -4.80 13.20
CA PHE A 75 -7.46 -5.98 12.65
C PHE A 75 -7.54 -7.09 13.69
N ASP A 76 -8.50 -7.98 13.53
CA ASP A 76 -8.75 -9.10 14.43
C ASP A 76 -7.59 -10.11 14.45
N GLY A 77 -7.69 -11.15 15.28
CA GLY A 77 -6.67 -12.20 15.36
C GLY A 77 -6.43 -12.92 14.02
N GLY A 78 -7.44 -12.95 13.14
CA GLY A 78 -7.32 -13.44 11.76
C GLY A 78 -6.79 -12.41 10.77
N GLY A 79 -6.46 -11.19 11.19
CA GLY A 79 -5.80 -10.16 10.38
C GLY A 79 -6.67 -9.47 9.32
N ASN A 80 -7.99 -9.67 9.33
CA ASN A 80 -8.82 -9.32 8.19
C ASN A 80 -10.10 -8.56 8.55
N ALA A 81 -10.71 -8.76 9.72
CA ALA A 81 -11.85 -7.96 10.19
C ALA A 81 -11.36 -6.77 11.00
N LEU A 82 -12.05 -5.64 10.94
CA LEU A 82 -11.75 -4.49 11.79
C LEU A 82 -12.25 -4.78 13.22
N GLN A 83 -11.41 -4.46 14.20
CA GLN A 83 -11.69 -4.67 15.61
C GLN A 83 -11.43 -3.39 16.41
N MET A 84 -12.41 -3.00 17.23
CA MET A 84 -12.27 -1.95 18.24
C MET A 84 -12.34 -2.57 19.63
N ILE A 85 -11.29 -2.37 20.42
CA ILE A 85 -11.15 -2.90 21.78
C ILE A 85 -11.21 -1.77 22.79
N PHE A 86 -11.92 -2.00 23.89
CA PHE A 86 -11.88 -1.17 25.08
C PHE A 86 -11.46 -2.00 26.30
N ASN A 87 -10.45 -1.53 27.01
CA ASN A 87 -9.93 -2.13 28.25
C ASN A 87 -9.59 -3.63 28.13
N GLU A 88 -8.74 -4.01 27.18
CA GLU A 88 -8.38 -5.42 26.91
C GLU A 88 -9.62 -6.30 26.67
N ALA A 89 -10.60 -5.77 25.93
CA ALA A 89 -11.90 -6.37 25.65
C ALA A 89 -12.80 -6.59 26.89
N GLY A 90 -12.34 -6.22 28.10
CA GLY A 90 -13.10 -6.32 29.34
C GLY A 90 -14.19 -5.26 29.48
N SER A 91 -14.10 -4.13 28.76
CA SER A 91 -15.13 -3.09 28.77
C SER A 91 -15.88 -2.97 27.45
N GLY A 92 -15.32 -3.43 26.34
CA GLY A 92 -16.00 -3.43 25.05
C GLY A 92 -15.15 -4.08 23.97
N ASN A 93 -15.80 -4.71 23.01
CA ASN A 93 -15.17 -5.37 21.87
C ASN A 93 -16.15 -5.41 20.70
N LEU A 94 -15.79 -4.76 19.59
CA LEU A 94 -16.56 -4.75 18.35
C LEU A 94 -15.70 -5.33 17.24
N VAL A 95 -16.14 -6.42 16.62
CA VAL A 95 -15.46 -7.06 15.48
C VAL A 95 -16.42 -7.09 14.30
N THR A 96 -16.03 -6.51 13.17
CA THR A 96 -16.88 -6.42 11.98
C THR A 96 -17.10 -7.79 11.33
N THR A 97 -18.23 -7.98 10.63
CA THR A 97 -18.40 -9.17 9.76
C THR A 97 -17.71 -9.00 8.42
N GLN A 98 -17.58 -7.76 7.95
CA GLN A 98 -16.79 -7.41 6.77
C GLN A 98 -15.31 -7.70 7.03
N VAL A 99 -14.66 -8.25 6.01
CA VAL A 99 -13.26 -8.65 5.99
C VAL A 99 -12.54 -7.92 4.86
N LEU A 100 -11.47 -7.24 5.19
CA LEU A 100 -10.71 -6.33 4.34
C LEU A 100 -9.48 -7.09 3.82
N ARG A 101 -9.67 -7.81 2.71
CA ARG A 101 -8.63 -8.67 2.11
C ARG A 101 -7.95 -8.09 0.89
N ASP A 102 -8.47 -7.01 0.32
CA ASP A 102 -7.87 -6.41 -0.86
C ASP A 102 -6.64 -5.59 -0.44
N VAL A 103 -5.46 -6.17 -0.67
CA VAL A 103 -4.15 -5.56 -0.37
C VAL A 103 -3.72 -4.53 -1.42
N SER A 104 -4.58 -4.24 -2.40
CA SER A 104 -4.35 -3.21 -3.41
C SER A 104 -5.27 -1.99 -3.23
N ALA A 105 -6.27 -2.06 -2.35
CA ALA A 105 -7.26 -1.01 -2.16
C ALA A 105 -7.00 -0.17 -0.91
N TRP A 106 -7.36 1.12 -1.00
CA TRP A 106 -7.42 2.03 0.13
C TRP A 106 -8.81 1.96 0.79
N TYR A 107 -8.84 1.87 2.11
CA TYR A 107 -10.05 1.85 2.93
C TYR A 107 -10.11 3.09 3.81
N HIS A 108 -11.22 3.81 3.80
CA HIS A 108 -11.49 4.87 4.76
C HIS A 108 -12.19 4.28 5.98
N ILE A 109 -11.53 4.34 7.13
CA ILE A 109 -12.05 3.83 8.39
C ILE A 109 -12.32 5.02 9.32
N VAL A 110 -13.51 5.05 9.91
CA VAL A 110 -13.86 6.02 10.95
C VAL A 110 -14.41 5.29 12.18
N VAL A 111 -13.86 5.57 13.35
CA VAL A 111 -14.36 5.10 14.64
C VAL A 111 -14.77 6.32 15.46
N ALA A 112 -16.07 6.46 15.70
CA ALA A 112 -16.66 7.60 16.38
C ALA A 112 -17.26 7.16 17.72
N VAL A 113 -16.76 7.72 18.82
CA VAL A 113 -17.09 7.31 20.19
C VAL A 113 -17.73 8.45 20.97
N ASP A 114 -18.84 8.14 21.62
CA ASP A 114 -19.50 8.96 22.63
C ASP A 114 -20.09 8.05 23.72
N THR A 115 -19.31 7.79 24.77
CA THR A 115 -19.75 6.89 25.84
C THR A 115 -20.86 7.49 26.70
N THR A 116 -21.20 8.78 26.55
CA THR A 116 -22.28 9.42 27.33
C THR A 116 -23.68 9.00 26.85
N GLN A 117 -23.79 8.48 25.63
CA GLN A 117 -25.05 8.05 25.02
C GLN A 117 -25.79 7.01 25.87
N ALA A 118 -27.09 7.23 26.10
CA ALA A 118 -27.94 6.32 26.87
C ALA A 118 -28.05 4.95 26.19
N THR A 119 -28.27 4.93 24.88
CA THR A 119 -28.35 3.70 24.07
C THR A 119 -26.95 3.15 23.79
N SER A 120 -26.71 1.87 24.13
CA SER A 120 -25.40 1.23 23.99
C SER A 120 -24.82 1.28 22.58
N THR A 121 -25.64 0.99 21.56
CA THR A 121 -25.24 0.99 20.14
C THR A 121 -24.92 2.37 19.57
N ASN A 122 -25.29 3.45 20.26
CA ASN A 122 -24.92 4.81 19.86
C ASN A 122 -23.54 5.22 20.39
N ARG A 123 -22.98 4.49 21.36
CA ARG A 123 -21.74 4.85 22.04
C ARG A 123 -20.51 4.68 21.17
N VAL A 124 -20.55 3.75 20.22
CA VAL A 124 -19.45 3.48 19.29
C VAL A 124 -20.04 3.22 17.92
N LYS A 125 -19.59 3.98 16.92
CA LYS A 125 -19.96 3.79 15.52
C LYS A 125 -18.72 3.57 14.69
N ILE A 126 -18.73 2.53 13.87
CA ILE A 126 -17.64 2.18 12.96
C ILE A 126 -18.16 2.36 11.54
N TYR A 127 -17.37 3.03 10.71
CA TYR A 127 -17.68 3.27 9.31
C TYR A 127 -16.54 2.76 8.43
N LEU A 128 -16.92 2.21 7.27
CA LEU A 128 -16.01 1.78 6.21
C LEU A 128 -16.47 2.42 4.90
N ASN A 129 -15.57 3.16 4.24
CA ASN A 129 -15.82 3.85 2.98
C ASN A 129 -17.12 4.67 2.99
N GLY A 130 -17.28 5.50 4.04
CA GLY A 130 -18.45 6.37 4.23
C GLY A 130 -19.71 5.67 4.77
N THR A 131 -19.76 4.35 4.80
CA THR A 131 -20.94 3.58 5.22
C THR A 131 -20.79 3.04 6.64
N GLN A 132 -21.84 3.17 7.47
CA GLN A 132 -21.83 2.62 8.82
C GLN A 132 -21.89 1.09 8.80
N ILE A 133 -21.01 0.45 9.56
CA ILE A 133 -21.09 -0.98 9.84
C ILE A 133 -22.12 -1.21 10.95
N THR A 134 -23.11 -2.05 10.65
CA THR A 134 -24.19 -2.42 11.57
C THR A 134 -24.20 -3.92 11.91
N SER A 135 -23.35 -4.71 11.25
CA SER A 135 -23.22 -6.16 11.45
C SER A 135 -21.85 -6.49 12.03
N PHE A 136 -21.85 -7.21 13.15
CA PHE A 136 -20.65 -7.54 13.91
C PHE A 136 -20.63 -9.03 14.27
N SER A 137 -19.48 -9.68 14.17
CA SER A 137 -19.24 -11.03 14.67
C SER A 137 -19.06 -11.03 16.20
N THR A 138 -18.63 -9.91 16.78
CA THR A 138 -18.63 -9.66 18.22
C THR A 138 -19.16 -8.25 18.47
N SER A 139 -20.14 -8.10 19.37
CA SER A 139 -20.75 -6.81 19.70
C SER A 139 -20.92 -6.61 21.20
N SER A 140 -19.87 -6.12 21.84
CA SER A 140 -19.88 -5.65 23.22
C SER A 140 -19.51 -4.18 23.25
N TYR A 141 -20.37 -3.34 23.82
CA TYR A 141 -20.19 -1.88 23.88
C TYR A 141 -19.77 -1.43 25.28
N PRO A 142 -18.96 -0.36 25.39
CA PRO A 142 -18.60 0.22 26.68
C PRO A 142 -19.83 0.64 27.49
N ALA A 143 -19.70 0.60 28.81
CA ALA A 143 -20.70 1.14 29.73
C ALA A 143 -20.94 2.64 29.47
N GLN A 144 -22.12 3.13 29.83
CA GLN A 144 -22.38 4.56 29.76
C GLN A 144 -21.36 5.31 30.64
N ASN A 145 -20.83 6.42 30.14
CA ASN A 145 -19.80 7.24 30.77
C ASN A 145 -18.43 6.56 30.97
N TYR A 146 -18.17 5.43 30.29
CA TYR A 146 -16.84 4.84 30.28
C TYR A 146 -15.77 5.86 29.86
N THR A 147 -14.67 5.91 30.61
CA THR A 147 -13.53 6.80 30.35
C THR A 147 -12.57 6.09 29.40
N ASN A 148 -12.34 6.66 28.22
CA ASN A 148 -11.56 6.00 27.18
C ASN A 148 -10.05 6.14 27.43
N ILE A 149 -9.32 5.03 27.33
CA ILE A 149 -7.86 5.00 27.39
C ILE A 149 -7.28 5.70 26.14
N LEU A 150 -7.94 5.54 24.98
CA LEU A 150 -7.54 6.17 23.71
C LEU A 150 -7.65 7.71 23.71
N ASN A 151 -8.52 8.31 24.54
CA ASN A 151 -8.60 9.77 24.68
C ASN A 151 -8.29 10.20 26.11
N ALA A 152 -7.10 9.86 26.58
CA ALA A 152 -6.59 10.22 27.90
C ALA A 152 -5.06 10.45 27.84
N ALA A 153 -4.47 10.89 28.95
CA ALA A 153 -3.03 11.13 29.08
C ALA A 153 -2.25 9.81 29.26
N ASN A 154 -2.34 8.94 28.26
CA ASN A 154 -1.69 7.64 28.19
C ASN A 154 -0.65 7.62 27.06
N PRO A 155 0.25 6.63 27.01
CA PRO A 155 1.09 6.41 25.83
C PRO A 155 0.29 5.75 24.71
N HIS A 156 0.46 6.30 23.51
CA HIS A 156 -0.20 5.88 22.28
C HIS A 156 0.82 5.47 21.22
N VAL A 157 0.36 4.61 20.33
CA VAL A 157 1.15 4.05 19.23
C VAL A 157 0.33 3.96 17.96
N PHE A 158 1.00 4.18 16.82
CA PHE A 158 0.53 3.77 15.49
C PHE A 158 1.40 2.65 14.97
N GLY A 159 0.81 1.64 14.34
CA GLY A 159 1.53 0.59 13.63
C GLY A 159 2.14 -0.51 14.51
N LYS A 160 1.87 -0.52 15.83
CA LYS A 160 2.23 -1.62 16.74
C LYS A 160 1.22 -1.82 17.85
N ASN A 161 1.20 -3.00 18.47
CA ASN A 161 0.46 -3.21 19.71
C ASN A 161 1.04 -2.35 20.85
N ALA A 162 0.13 -1.79 21.66
CA ALA A 162 0.45 -0.90 22.76
C ALA A 162 0.98 -1.64 24.02
N ASP A 163 0.68 -2.93 24.21
CA ASP A 163 1.05 -3.68 25.43
C ASP A 163 2.19 -4.68 25.29
N LEU A 164 2.41 -5.34 24.14
CA LEU A 164 3.38 -6.45 23.99
C LEU A 164 3.96 -6.55 22.56
N SER A 165 5.27 -6.84 22.49
CA SER A 165 6.16 -6.73 21.31
C SER A 165 6.00 -7.84 20.27
N ASN A 166 6.01 -7.44 18.98
CA ASN A 166 6.02 -8.22 17.72
C ASN A 166 4.72 -8.22 16.89
N GLU A 167 3.66 -7.55 17.35
CA GLU A 167 2.47 -7.30 16.53
C GLU A 167 2.57 -5.92 15.87
N PHE A 168 3.06 -5.89 14.62
CA PHE A 168 3.25 -4.69 13.82
C PHE A 168 2.29 -4.66 12.63
N PHE A 169 1.91 -3.46 12.20
CA PHE A 169 1.15 -3.26 10.97
C PHE A 169 2.08 -3.25 9.76
N ASN A 170 1.66 -3.90 8.67
CA ASN A 170 2.28 -3.77 7.36
C ASN A 170 1.28 -3.21 6.35
N GLY A 171 1.60 -2.03 5.82
CA GLY A 171 0.70 -1.30 4.94
C GLY A 171 1.00 0.17 4.85
N TYR A 172 0.06 0.94 4.32
CA TYR A 172 0.14 2.38 4.17
C TYR A 172 -0.97 3.04 4.98
N ILE A 173 -0.64 4.18 5.60
CA ILE A 173 -1.57 5.05 6.31
C ILE A 173 -1.50 6.44 5.69
N ALA A 174 -2.66 7.06 5.45
CA ALA A 174 -2.77 8.42 4.95
C ALA A 174 -3.90 9.16 5.68
N GLU A 175 -3.85 10.49 5.65
CA GLU A 175 -4.95 11.36 6.08
C GLU A 175 -5.54 10.95 7.45
N THR A 176 -4.69 10.92 8.48
CA THR A 176 -5.08 10.43 9.81
C THR A 176 -5.46 11.57 10.73
N TYR A 177 -6.70 11.57 11.19
CA TYR A 177 -7.29 12.56 12.07
C TYR A 177 -7.67 11.89 13.40
N PHE A 178 -7.33 12.55 14.49
CA PHE A 178 -7.94 12.29 15.79
C PHE A 178 -8.61 13.57 16.27
N ILE A 179 -9.92 13.49 16.53
CA ILE A 179 -10.75 14.60 16.97
C ILE A 179 -11.14 14.33 18.42
N ASP A 180 -10.63 15.16 19.32
CA ASP A 180 -10.91 15.09 20.75
C ASP A 180 -12.22 15.84 21.07
N GLY A 181 -13.13 15.17 21.77
CA GLY A 181 -14.36 15.75 22.29
C GLY A 181 -15.57 15.74 21.35
N GLN A 182 -15.47 15.11 20.18
CA GLN A 182 -16.57 15.06 19.21
C GLN A 182 -16.76 13.66 18.61
N GLN A 183 -18.01 13.21 18.50
CA GLN A 183 -18.42 12.05 17.71
C GLN A 183 -18.89 12.53 16.32
N LEU A 184 -17.99 12.47 15.34
CA LEU A 184 -18.24 12.93 13.98
C LEU A 184 -18.64 11.79 13.04
N THR A 185 -19.24 12.15 11.92
CA THR A 185 -19.57 11.21 10.84
C THR A 185 -18.52 11.27 9.71
N PRO A 186 -18.45 10.24 8.84
CA PRO A 186 -17.47 10.21 7.75
C PRO A 186 -17.49 11.39 6.79
N SER A 187 -18.63 12.09 6.65
CA SER A 187 -18.76 13.27 5.78
C SER A 187 -17.88 14.46 6.17
N SER A 188 -17.30 14.40 7.37
CA SER A 188 -16.29 15.33 7.88
C SER A 188 -14.91 15.11 7.24
N PHE A 189 -14.62 13.90 6.77
CA PHE A 189 -13.29 13.45 6.31
C PHE A 189 -13.27 12.87 4.89
N GLY A 190 -14.44 12.58 4.33
CA GLY A 190 -14.60 12.03 2.99
C GLY A 190 -15.94 12.42 2.37
N GLN A 191 -16.09 12.11 1.09
CA GLN A 191 -17.32 12.32 0.33
C GLN A 191 -17.40 11.33 -0.83
N THR A 192 -18.59 11.15 -1.39
CA THR A 192 -18.71 10.47 -2.69
C THR A 192 -18.02 11.31 -3.76
N ASP A 193 -17.31 10.65 -4.68
CA ASP A 193 -16.59 11.29 -5.77
C ASP A 193 -17.53 12.22 -6.55
N PRO A 194 -17.28 13.54 -6.55
CA PRO A 194 -18.15 14.49 -7.22
C PRO A 194 -18.05 14.39 -8.75
N SER A 195 -16.96 13.82 -9.29
CA SER A 195 -16.77 13.64 -10.74
C SER A 195 -17.53 12.43 -11.28
N THR A 196 -17.80 11.44 -10.42
CA THR A 196 -18.56 10.23 -10.76
C THR A 196 -19.56 9.84 -9.65
N PRO A 197 -20.57 10.68 -9.31
CA PRO A 197 -21.45 10.41 -8.17
C PRO A 197 -22.19 9.06 -8.24
N SER A 198 -22.50 8.58 -9.45
CA SER A 198 -23.14 7.28 -9.69
C SER A 198 -22.24 6.07 -9.43
N SER A 199 -20.91 6.26 -9.40
CA SER A 199 -19.95 5.19 -9.14
C SER A 199 -19.94 4.72 -7.68
N GLY A 200 -20.47 5.55 -6.76
CA GLY A 200 -20.40 5.29 -5.33
C GLY A 200 -18.99 5.33 -4.74
N ILE A 201 -17.99 5.76 -5.52
CA ILE A 201 -16.59 5.84 -5.08
C ILE A 201 -16.49 6.86 -3.95
N TRP A 202 -15.87 6.45 -2.84
CA TRP A 202 -15.62 7.32 -1.68
C TRP A 202 -14.21 7.89 -1.77
N VAL A 203 -14.07 9.21 -1.64
CA VAL A 203 -12.79 9.93 -1.77
C VAL A 203 -12.50 10.81 -0.54
N PRO A 204 -11.22 11.13 -0.26
CA PRO A 204 -10.86 12.00 0.85
C PRO A 204 -11.41 13.43 0.71
N LYS A 205 -11.62 14.08 1.85
CA LYS A 205 -12.05 15.47 1.97
C LYS A 205 -11.33 16.14 3.14
N ALA A 206 -10.91 17.39 2.96
CA ALA A 206 -10.30 18.18 4.03
C ALA A 206 -11.25 18.35 5.23
N TYR A 207 -10.77 18.03 6.42
CA TYR A 207 -11.46 18.40 7.65
C TYR A 207 -11.26 19.89 7.96
N THR A 208 -12.33 20.57 8.34
CA THR A 208 -12.34 22.03 8.59
C THR A 208 -12.82 22.40 9.99
N GLY A 209 -13.08 21.40 10.85
CA GLY A 209 -13.52 21.61 12.22
C GLY A 209 -12.36 21.74 13.22
N SER A 210 -12.72 21.78 14.51
CA SER A 210 -11.77 21.82 15.62
C SER A 210 -11.21 20.44 15.94
N TYR A 211 -10.00 20.38 16.50
CA TYR A 211 -9.34 19.13 16.87
C TYR A 211 -9.50 18.78 18.37
N GLY A 212 -9.82 19.74 19.23
CA GLY A 212 -9.74 19.56 20.69
C GLY A 212 -8.28 19.49 21.17
N ASN A 213 -8.05 19.29 22.47
CA ASN A 213 -6.72 19.36 23.07
C ASN A 213 -5.80 18.23 22.60
N ASN A 214 -6.32 17.00 22.60
CA ASN A 214 -5.57 15.80 22.20
C ASN A 214 -5.63 15.52 20.70
N GLY A 215 -6.36 16.32 19.93
CA GLY A 215 -6.51 16.08 18.50
C GLY A 215 -5.24 16.35 17.72
N PHE A 216 -5.12 15.67 16.58
CA PHE A 216 -3.99 15.78 15.66
C PHE A 216 -4.40 15.43 14.23
N TYR A 217 -3.53 15.80 13.29
CA TYR A 217 -3.66 15.46 11.89
C TYR A 217 -2.31 15.09 11.28
N LEU A 218 -2.17 13.84 10.83
CA LEU A 218 -0.96 13.34 10.17
C LEU A 218 -1.17 13.29 8.65
N GLN A 219 -0.51 14.22 7.97
CA GLN A 219 -0.47 14.33 6.50
C GLN A 219 0.66 13.53 5.85
N PHE A 220 1.70 13.21 6.63
CA PHE A 220 2.93 12.59 6.15
C PHE A 220 3.64 13.34 5.01
N LYS A 221 3.42 14.65 4.86
CA LYS A 221 4.04 15.49 3.80
C LYS A 221 5.51 15.83 4.05
N ASN A 222 5.91 15.94 5.32
CA ASN A 222 7.29 16.28 5.68
C ASN A 222 8.14 15.00 5.80
N SER A 223 8.91 14.67 4.76
CA SER A 223 9.77 13.47 4.74
C SER A 223 10.91 13.51 5.77
N ALA A 224 11.30 14.70 6.24
CA ALA A 224 12.28 14.88 7.30
C ALA A 224 11.66 14.76 8.71
N SER A 225 10.33 14.76 8.83
CA SER A 225 9.62 14.64 10.10
C SER A 225 8.24 14.02 9.89
N LEU A 226 8.22 12.70 9.66
CA LEU A 226 7.01 11.96 9.28
C LEU A 226 5.88 12.00 10.32
N GLY A 227 6.22 12.22 11.59
CA GLY A 227 5.25 12.35 12.68
C GLY A 227 4.66 13.76 12.86
N THR A 228 4.94 14.72 11.98
CA THR A 228 4.50 16.12 12.10
C THR A 228 2.97 16.21 12.21
N ASP A 229 2.48 16.83 13.29
CA ASP A 229 1.07 17.19 13.43
C ASP A 229 0.75 18.47 12.66
N SER A 230 -0.24 18.38 11.77
CA SER A 230 -0.72 19.44 10.88
C SER A 230 -2.05 20.06 11.35
N SER A 231 -2.53 19.71 12.54
CA SER A 231 -3.79 20.25 13.11
C SER A 231 -3.65 21.66 13.68
N GLY A 232 -2.43 22.10 13.95
CA GLY A 232 -2.13 23.33 14.70
C GLY A 232 -1.92 23.13 16.20
N ASN A 233 -2.19 21.93 16.74
CA ASN A 233 -1.99 21.64 18.17
C ASN A 233 -0.54 21.31 18.55
N GLY A 234 0.31 20.97 17.58
CA GLY A 234 1.70 20.58 17.87
C GLY A 234 1.82 19.21 18.54
N ASN A 235 0.82 18.34 18.36
CA ASN A 235 0.81 16.97 18.86
C ASN A 235 1.69 16.03 18.00
N THR A 236 2.93 16.44 17.72
CA THR A 236 3.89 15.74 16.87
C THR A 236 4.31 14.40 17.47
N TRP A 237 4.43 13.40 16.61
CA TRP A 237 4.73 12.02 16.95
C TRP A 237 6.21 11.69 16.77
N THR A 238 6.73 10.83 17.66
CA THR A 238 8.07 10.26 17.52
C THR A 238 8.05 9.13 16.51
N VAL A 239 8.97 9.19 15.55
CA VAL A 239 9.12 8.22 14.46
C VAL A 239 10.14 7.16 14.88
N ASN A 240 9.85 5.88 14.63
CA ASN A 240 10.72 4.76 15.01
C ASN A 240 10.87 3.79 13.84
N ASN A 241 12.11 3.50 13.46
CA ASN A 241 12.52 2.63 12.34
C ASN A 241 12.04 3.07 10.94
N LEU A 242 11.38 4.21 10.85
CA LEU A 242 10.95 4.84 9.60
C LEU A 242 11.90 5.98 9.22
N THR A 243 12.13 6.12 7.93
CA THR A 243 12.99 7.16 7.33
C THR A 243 12.27 7.85 6.17
N SER A 244 12.90 8.84 5.54
CA SER A 244 12.31 9.55 4.40
C SER A 244 11.90 8.64 3.23
N VAL A 245 12.46 7.42 3.11
CA VAL A 245 12.08 6.48 2.05
C VAL A 245 10.74 5.77 2.32
N ASP A 246 10.21 5.86 3.54
CA ASP A 246 8.91 5.28 3.90
C ASP A 246 7.75 6.24 3.63
N GLN A 247 8.06 7.49 3.28
CA GLN A 247 7.09 8.38 2.65
C GLN A 247 6.78 7.87 1.23
N SER A 248 5.49 7.75 0.92
CA SER A 248 5.03 7.25 -0.37
C SER A 248 4.11 8.26 -1.05
N THR A 249 4.12 8.26 -2.39
CA THR A 249 3.12 8.99 -3.20
C THR A 249 1.94 8.08 -3.59
N ASP A 250 1.99 6.81 -3.21
CA ASP A 250 0.84 5.93 -3.20
C ASP A 250 -0.17 6.40 -2.16
N THR A 251 -1.33 6.83 -2.61
CA THR A 251 -2.32 7.52 -1.77
C THR A 251 -3.74 7.10 -2.15
N PRO A 252 -4.73 7.38 -1.29
CA PRO A 252 -6.14 7.20 -1.63
C PRO A 252 -6.59 7.96 -2.87
N THR A 253 -5.87 9.02 -3.28
CA THR A 253 -6.18 9.80 -4.48
C THR A 253 -5.38 9.40 -5.70
N ASN A 254 -4.30 8.66 -5.54
CA ASN A 254 -3.51 8.09 -6.63
C ASN A 254 -2.80 6.82 -6.13
N ASN A 255 -3.37 5.66 -6.46
CA ASN A 255 -2.82 4.38 -6.02
C ASN A 255 -1.80 3.89 -7.05
N PHE A 256 -0.62 3.46 -6.60
CA PHE A 256 0.44 2.99 -7.49
C PHE A 256 0.43 1.46 -7.55
N CYS A 257 0.91 0.94 -8.66
CA CYS A 257 1.15 -0.48 -8.84
C CYS A 257 2.11 -1.00 -7.76
N THR A 258 1.85 -2.21 -7.28
CA THR A 258 2.72 -2.98 -6.37
C THR A 258 2.76 -4.43 -6.82
N LEU A 259 3.62 -5.24 -6.21
CA LEU A 259 3.58 -6.69 -6.41
C LEU A 259 2.33 -7.30 -5.79
N ASN A 260 1.83 -8.38 -6.39
CA ASN A 260 0.61 -9.04 -5.98
C ASN A 260 0.85 -10.09 -4.89
N ALA A 261 0.59 -9.72 -3.63
CA ALA A 261 0.75 -10.62 -2.48
C ALA A 261 -0.27 -11.79 -2.45
N ILE A 262 -1.31 -11.75 -3.27
CA ILE A 262 -2.37 -12.80 -3.31
C ILE A 262 -2.12 -13.79 -4.47
N GLN A 263 -1.07 -13.61 -5.26
CA GLN A 263 -0.75 -14.50 -6.39
C GLN A 263 -0.29 -15.89 -5.91
N ASN A 264 -1.21 -16.73 -5.47
CA ASN A 264 -0.99 -18.10 -4.99
C ASN A 264 -1.71 -19.10 -5.91
N GLY A 265 -0.95 -19.84 -6.73
CA GLY A 265 -1.48 -20.98 -7.48
C GLY A 265 -1.18 -22.33 -6.82
N ASN A 266 0.01 -22.55 -6.22
CA ASN A 266 0.36 -23.91 -5.76
C ASN A 266 1.55 -24.03 -4.78
N GLY A 267 1.77 -23.07 -3.88
CA GLY A 267 2.83 -23.13 -2.87
C GLY A 267 3.88 -22.04 -3.05
N SER A 268 4.24 -21.40 -1.94
CA SER A 268 5.28 -20.38 -1.72
C SER A 268 5.47 -19.33 -2.82
N THR A 269 4.96 -18.11 -2.61
CA THR A 269 5.32 -16.92 -3.39
C THR A 269 6.68 -16.36 -3.00
N SER A 270 7.25 -15.48 -3.84
CA SER A 270 8.32 -14.59 -3.38
C SER A 270 7.87 -13.90 -2.10
N THR A 271 8.70 -13.89 -1.06
CA THR A 271 8.42 -13.11 0.14
C THR A 271 8.39 -11.65 -0.25
N LEU A 272 7.25 -10.99 -0.03
CA LEU A 272 7.08 -9.58 -0.34
C LEU A 272 7.29 -8.74 0.91
N THR A 273 8.14 -7.72 0.80
CA THR A 273 8.40 -6.75 1.87
C THR A 273 8.29 -5.32 1.33
N GLU A 274 8.48 -4.33 2.21
CA GLU A 274 8.51 -2.91 1.83
C GLU A 274 7.23 -2.44 1.12
N GLY A 275 6.08 -2.87 1.65
CA GLY A 275 4.78 -2.56 1.07
C GLY A 275 4.55 -3.15 -0.31
N ASN A 276 5.03 -4.39 -0.51
CA ASN A 276 4.98 -5.16 -1.75
C ASN A 276 5.79 -4.53 -2.91
N LEU A 277 6.88 -3.84 -2.58
CA LEU A 277 7.82 -3.28 -3.56
C LEU A 277 9.15 -4.05 -3.59
N VAL A 278 9.39 -4.97 -2.66
CA VAL A 278 10.48 -5.94 -2.73
C VAL A 278 9.92 -7.33 -2.99
N ALA A 279 10.50 -8.06 -3.92
CA ALA A 279 10.41 -9.51 -3.98
C ALA A 279 11.70 -10.15 -3.47
N GLY A 280 11.60 -11.09 -2.53
CA GLY A 280 12.74 -11.70 -1.81
C GLY A 280 12.42 -13.06 -1.15
N THR A 281 13.19 -13.43 -0.14
CA THR A 281 14.00 -14.66 -0.10
C THR A 281 13.34 -15.90 0.54
N ALA A 282 13.26 -17.00 -0.22
CA ALA A 282 13.24 -18.40 0.29
C ALA A 282 13.22 -19.45 -0.84
N ASP A 283 12.84 -19.08 -2.07
CA ASP A 283 12.74 -20.01 -3.20
C ASP A 283 12.79 -19.32 -4.59
N ASN A 284 13.01 -20.06 -5.68
CA ASN A 284 13.06 -19.58 -7.07
C ASN A 284 11.67 -19.18 -7.59
N LYS A 285 11.11 -18.07 -7.10
CA LYS A 285 9.70 -17.72 -7.36
C LYS A 285 9.51 -16.56 -8.30
N GLY A 286 8.48 -16.67 -9.14
CA GLY A 286 7.91 -15.58 -9.90
C GLY A 286 6.88 -14.80 -9.10
N VAL A 287 6.75 -13.51 -9.35
CA VAL A 287 5.61 -12.70 -8.89
C VAL A 287 5.32 -11.62 -9.93
N SER A 288 4.04 -11.38 -10.17
CA SER A 288 3.58 -10.30 -11.04
C SER A 288 3.04 -9.13 -10.21
N ALA A 289 3.05 -7.97 -10.83
CA ALA A 289 2.35 -6.79 -10.36
C ALA A 289 0.84 -7.02 -10.20
N ASN A 290 0.19 -6.17 -9.41
CA ASN A 290 -1.26 -6.14 -9.24
C ASN A 290 -1.98 -5.41 -10.39
N PHE A 291 -1.30 -4.51 -11.10
CA PHE A 291 -1.84 -3.81 -12.27
C PHE A 291 -1.46 -4.54 -13.55
N GLY A 292 -2.48 -4.84 -14.36
CA GLY A 292 -2.32 -5.39 -15.70
C GLY A 292 -2.85 -4.40 -16.73
N VAL A 293 -2.14 -4.30 -17.85
CA VAL A 293 -2.44 -3.35 -18.93
C VAL A 293 -2.47 -4.08 -20.26
N ASN A 294 -3.40 -3.71 -21.14
CA ASN A 294 -3.52 -4.28 -22.49
C ASN A 294 -3.45 -3.23 -23.61
N ARG A 295 -3.26 -1.96 -23.27
CA ARG A 295 -3.13 -0.80 -24.18
C ARG A 295 -2.28 0.29 -23.55
N GLY A 296 -1.90 1.32 -24.32
CA GLY A 296 -1.18 2.47 -23.81
C GLY A 296 0.30 2.22 -23.54
N LYS A 297 0.95 3.21 -22.93
CA LYS A 297 2.41 3.26 -22.75
C LYS A 297 2.80 3.39 -21.29
N TRP A 298 3.59 2.44 -20.80
CA TRP A 298 3.87 2.26 -19.37
C TRP A 298 5.36 2.17 -19.08
N PHE A 299 5.77 2.74 -17.95
CA PHE A 299 7.14 2.70 -17.49
C PHE A 299 7.26 2.25 -16.04
N TRP A 300 8.25 1.42 -15.77
CA TRP A 300 8.68 1.05 -14.42
C TRP A 300 10.17 0.72 -14.39
N GLU A 301 10.75 0.74 -13.20
CA GLU A 301 12.12 0.35 -12.95
C GLU A 301 12.21 -0.77 -11.92
N ILE A 302 13.26 -1.58 -12.02
CA ILE A 302 13.59 -2.63 -11.07
C ILE A 302 15.06 -2.51 -10.73
N LYS A 303 15.37 -2.16 -9.49
CA LYS A 303 16.72 -2.21 -8.96
C LYS A 303 17.04 -3.64 -8.54
N ASN A 304 18.07 -4.20 -9.14
CA ASN A 304 18.60 -5.48 -8.73
C ASN A 304 19.48 -5.28 -7.48
N SER A 305 19.22 -6.01 -6.39
CA SER A 305 20.05 -5.99 -5.18
C SER A 305 20.76 -7.31 -4.89
N GLY A 306 20.99 -8.12 -5.95
CA GLY A 306 21.72 -9.38 -5.91
C GLY A 306 23.16 -9.32 -6.43
N THR A 307 24.01 -10.26 -6.00
CA THR A 307 25.34 -10.46 -6.57
C THR A 307 25.25 -11.46 -7.72
N GLN A 308 25.18 -10.95 -8.96
CA GLN A 308 25.25 -11.68 -10.23
C GLN A 308 24.38 -12.97 -10.30
N THR A 309 23.16 -12.98 -10.88
CA THR A 309 22.57 -14.17 -11.59
C THR A 309 21.17 -14.01 -12.20
N ASN A 310 20.72 -15.07 -12.93
CA ASN A 310 19.52 -15.39 -13.74
C ASN A 310 18.12 -14.89 -13.29
N GLN A 311 18.02 -13.83 -12.50
CA GLN A 311 16.75 -13.16 -12.27
C GLN A 311 16.19 -12.68 -13.61
N ARG A 312 14.89 -12.87 -13.79
CA ARG A 312 14.19 -12.44 -15.00
C ARG A 312 13.26 -11.31 -14.66
N PHE A 313 13.35 -10.24 -15.43
CA PHE A 313 12.57 -9.03 -15.28
C PHE A 313 11.88 -8.70 -16.61
N GLY A 314 10.63 -8.29 -16.57
CA GLY A 314 9.94 -7.85 -17.79
C GLY A 314 8.44 -7.94 -17.66
N VAL A 315 7.78 -8.43 -18.70
CA VAL A 315 6.32 -8.61 -18.74
C VAL A 315 5.93 -10.05 -19.05
N SER A 316 4.83 -10.47 -18.43
CA SER A 316 4.22 -11.77 -18.65
C SER A 316 2.70 -11.61 -18.59
N ASN A 317 1.96 -12.57 -19.15
CA ASN A 317 0.53 -12.64 -18.86
C ASN A 317 0.33 -13.30 -17.48
N ARG A 318 -0.80 -13.04 -16.82
CA ARG A 318 -1.02 -13.53 -15.44
C ARG A 318 -1.13 -15.05 -15.34
N ALA A 319 -1.57 -15.74 -16.39
CA ALA A 319 -1.72 -17.20 -16.37
C ALA A 319 -0.35 -17.90 -16.22
N ASN A 320 0.70 -17.27 -16.75
CA ASN A 320 2.04 -17.84 -16.83
C ASN A 320 2.93 -17.59 -15.61
N GLU A 321 2.48 -16.82 -14.62
CA GLU A 321 3.23 -16.54 -13.40
C GLU A 321 2.53 -17.11 -12.14
N GLN A 322 1.55 -18.00 -12.30
CA GLN A 322 0.81 -18.62 -11.19
C GLN A 322 1.47 -19.89 -10.62
N ASP A 323 2.54 -20.41 -11.22
CA ASP A 323 3.15 -21.68 -10.79
C ASP A 323 4.32 -21.45 -9.82
N GLY A 324 4.19 -22.06 -8.65
CA GLY A 324 4.95 -21.75 -7.44
C GLY A 324 6.29 -22.48 -7.28
N ASP A 325 7.02 -22.81 -8.35
CA ASP A 325 8.35 -23.46 -8.20
C ASP A 325 9.39 -23.05 -9.24
N ALA A 326 8.92 -22.71 -10.42
CA ALA A 326 9.64 -21.99 -11.45
C ALA A 326 8.56 -21.35 -12.31
N SER A 327 8.69 -20.08 -12.69
CA SER A 327 7.71 -19.50 -13.60
C SER A 327 7.60 -20.40 -14.86
N PRO A 328 6.46 -21.05 -15.12
CA PRO A 328 6.34 -22.11 -16.12
C PRO A 328 6.56 -21.56 -17.52
N GLY A 329 7.27 -22.31 -18.36
CA GLY A 329 7.50 -21.92 -19.76
C GLY A 329 8.34 -20.66 -19.94
N ALA A 330 9.37 -20.45 -19.10
CA ALA A 330 10.27 -19.31 -19.24
C ALA A 330 10.78 -19.14 -20.68
N ASP A 331 11.05 -20.24 -21.36
CA ASP A 331 11.50 -20.25 -22.75
C ASP A 331 10.40 -20.62 -23.75
N THR A 332 9.12 -20.64 -23.37
CA THR A 332 8.01 -20.91 -24.30
C THR A 332 7.58 -19.65 -25.04
N ALA A 333 7.38 -19.71 -26.37
CA ALA A 333 6.89 -18.58 -27.15
C ALA A 333 5.50 -18.11 -26.67
N ASN A 334 5.23 -16.81 -26.82
CA ASN A 334 3.97 -16.14 -26.48
C ASN A 334 3.58 -16.23 -24.99
N VAL A 335 4.60 -16.32 -24.12
CA VAL A 335 4.40 -16.38 -22.67
C VAL A 335 4.81 -15.07 -22.00
N ARG A 336 6.01 -14.60 -22.31
CA ARG A 336 6.67 -13.50 -21.61
C ARG A 336 7.78 -12.87 -22.46
N SER A 337 8.09 -11.63 -22.15
CA SER A 337 9.20 -10.86 -22.68
C SER A 337 10.07 -10.42 -21.50
N TYR A 338 11.36 -10.81 -21.48
CA TYR A 338 12.20 -10.59 -20.29
C TYR A 338 13.67 -10.33 -20.61
N VAL A 339 14.36 -9.80 -19.61
CA VAL A 339 15.82 -9.69 -19.52
C VAL A 339 16.32 -10.29 -18.22
N GLY A 340 17.57 -10.74 -18.20
CA GLY A 340 18.22 -11.28 -17.00
C GLY A 340 19.69 -11.54 -17.24
N LEU A 341 20.58 -10.98 -16.41
CA LEU A 341 22.02 -10.91 -16.71
C LEU A 341 22.27 -10.55 -18.20
N ASN A 342 23.26 -11.17 -18.84
CA ASN A 342 23.59 -11.07 -20.24
C ASN A 342 22.61 -11.80 -21.17
N TYR A 343 21.33 -11.90 -20.82
CA TYR A 343 20.33 -12.66 -21.57
C TYR A 343 19.04 -11.87 -21.74
N GLN A 344 18.37 -12.11 -22.85
CA GLN A 344 17.06 -11.54 -23.15
C GLN A 344 16.19 -12.54 -23.90
N LYS A 345 14.89 -12.39 -23.82
CA LYS A 345 13.94 -13.16 -24.64
C LYS A 345 12.79 -12.27 -25.09
N ASN A 346 12.51 -12.29 -26.38
CA ASN A 346 11.36 -11.60 -26.95
C ASN A 346 10.09 -12.44 -26.81
N TYR A 347 8.93 -11.80 -26.78
CA TYR A 347 7.64 -12.44 -26.50
C TYR A 347 7.36 -13.65 -27.41
N SER A 348 7.54 -13.51 -28.72
CA SER A 348 7.27 -14.58 -29.69
C SER A 348 8.38 -15.63 -29.81
N ALA A 349 9.52 -15.43 -29.14
CA ALA A 349 10.66 -16.36 -29.23
C ALA A 349 10.46 -17.59 -28.34
N SER A 350 10.89 -18.75 -28.82
CA SER A 350 10.87 -20.03 -28.08
C SER A 350 12.16 -20.32 -27.28
N SER A 351 13.03 -19.32 -27.14
CA SER A 351 14.23 -19.34 -26.29
C SER A 351 14.77 -17.93 -26.22
N GLY A 352 15.51 -17.61 -25.16
CA GLY A 352 16.23 -16.34 -25.15
C GLY A 352 17.57 -16.40 -25.89
N THR A 353 18.29 -15.29 -25.84
CA THR A 353 19.56 -15.08 -26.53
C THR A 353 20.50 -14.29 -25.64
N THR A 354 21.80 -14.50 -25.83
CA THR A 354 22.82 -13.71 -25.12
C THR A 354 22.79 -12.27 -25.63
N ASN A 355 22.71 -11.32 -24.72
CA ASN A 355 22.87 -9.89 -24.96
C ASN A 355 23.71 -9.30 -23.82
N THR A 356 24.98 -9.03 -24.10
CA THR A 356 25.97 -8.55 -23.12
C THR A 356 25.74 -7.12 -22.65
N GLY A 357 24.80 -6.38 -23.24
CA GLY A 357 24.43 -5.04 -22.76
C GLY A 357 23.65 -5.05 -21.44
N PHE A 358 23.01 -6.16 -21.07
CA PHE A 358 22.26 -6.30 -19.83
C PHE A 358 23.13 -6.72 -18.63
N VAL A 359 24.24 -6.03 -18.39
CA VAL A 359 25.14 -6.39 -17.27
C VAL A 359 24.47 -6.07 -15.91
N GLY A 360 23.91 -7.11 -15.27
CA GLY A 360 23.27 -7.03 -13.95
C GLY A 360 24.29 -7.02 -12.81
N THR A 361 24.93 -5.88 -12.57
CA THR A 361 25.71 -5.66 -11.35
C THR A 361 24.77 -5.40 -10.16
N ASN A 362 25.27 -5.64 -8.94
CA ASN A 362 24.52 -5.29 -7.73
C ASN A 362 24.24 -3.78 -7.73
N GLY A 363 22.97 -3.40 -7.57
CA GLY A 363 22.50 -2.02 -7.63
C GLY A 363 22.12 -1.51 -9.02
N ALA A 364 22.32 -2.30 -10.09
CA ALA A 364 21.89 -1.91 -11.43
C ALA A 364 20.36 -1.75 -11.49
N ILE A 365 19.90 -0.73 -12.21
CA ILE A 365 18.48 -0.41 -12.36
C ILE A 365 18.06 -0.75 -13.79
N PHE A 366 17.16 -1.72 -13.91
CA PHE A 366 16.55 -2.11 -15.16
C PHE A 366 15.30 -1.27 -15.39
N GLY A 367 15.22 -0.56 -16.50
CA GLY A 367 14.02 0.18 -16.90
C GLY A 367 13.25 -0.56 -17.98
N PHE A 368 11.93 -0.44 -17.97
CA PHE A 368 11.04 -1.08 -18.95
C PHE A 368 10.04 -0.06 -19.48
N ALA A 369 10.04 0.14 -20.80
CA ALA A 369 9.12 1.01 -21.50
C ALA A 369 8.21 0.15 -22.38
N LEU A 370 7.02 -0.19 -21.89
CA LEU A 370 6.03 -1.02 -22.55
C LEU A 370 5.09 -0.14 -23.38
N ASP A 371 5.07 -0.30 -24.69
CA ASP A 371 4.15 0.40 -25.61
C ASP A 371 3.26 -0.64 -26.29
N LEU A 372 2.05 -0.80 -25.76
CA LEU A 372 1.08 -1.77 -26.26
C LEU A 372 0.31 -1.26 -27.48
N ASP A 373 0.39 0.05 -27.76
CA ASP A 373 -0.17 0.62 -29.00
C ASP A 373 0.66 0.19 -30.22
N ASN A 374 1.97 -0.02 -30.03
CA ASN A 374 2.91 -0.46 -31.07
C ASN A 374 3.49 -1.87 -30.86
N GLY A 375 3.11 -2.58 -29.79
CA GLY A 375 3.58 -3.95 -29.53
C GLY A 375 5.07 -4.03 -29.19
N THR A 376 5.59 -3.05 -28.45
CA THR A 376 7.03 -2.99 -28.10
C THR A 376 7.31 -2.98 -26.60
N LEU A 377 8.47 -3.50 -26.22
CA LEU A 377 9.05 -3.38 -24.88
C LEU A 377 10.50 -2.92 -24.99
N GLY A 378 10.74 -1.63 -24.76
CA GLY A 378 12.07 -1.07 -24.59
C GLY A 378 12.66 -1.48 -23.22
N ARG A 379 13.92 -1.89 -23.21
CA ARG A 379 14.61 -2.43 -22.03
C ARG A 379 15.91 -1.66 -21.79
N TYR A 380 16.04 -1.11 -20.59
CA TYR A 380 17.08 -0.17 -20.23
C TYR A 380 17.93 -0.73 -19.09
N VAL A 381 19.19 -0.31 -19.02
CA VAL A 381 20.04 -0.48 -17.84
C VAL A 381 20.63 0.88 -17.49
N ASN A 382 20.40 1.33 -16.26
CA ASN A 382 20.86 2.62 -15.74
C ASN A 382 20.52 3.79 -16.69
N GLY A 383 19.27 3.81 -17.16
CA GLY A 383 18.75 4.83 -18.08
C GLY A 383 19.15 4.69 -19.55
N SER A 384 20.07 3.78 -19.90
CA SER A 384 20.49 3.55 -21.29
C SER A 384 19.68 2.43 -21.93
N LEU A 385 19.09 2.68 -23.11
CA LEU A 385 18.37 1.66 -23.88
C LEU A 385 19.36 0.60 -24.37
N ILE A 386 19.07 -0.67 -24.07
CA ILE A 386 19.91 -1.81 -24.46
C ILE A 386 19.26 -2.60 -25.60
N SER A 387 17.95 -2.82 -25.54
CA SER A 387 17.22 -3.50 -26.61
C SER A 387 15.73 -3.17 -26.59
N THR A 388 15.06 -3.47 -27.71
CA THR A 388 13.62 -3.38 -27.85
C THR A 388 13.09 -4.70 -28.37
N ASP A 389 12.14 -5.29 -27.65
CA ASP A 389 11.29 -6.34 -28.20
C ASP A 389 10.18 -5.68 -29.02
N THR A 390 9.96 -6.13 -30.26
CA THR A 390 8.93 -5.62 -31.17
C THR A 390 7.88 -6.67 -31.52
N THR A 391 7.76 -7.71 -30.69
CA THR A 391 6.94 -8.90 -30.98
C THR A 391 5.75 -9.06 -30.05
N LEU A 392 5.45 -8.06 -29.21
CA LEU A 392 4.28 -8.11 -28.34
C LEU A 392 3.02 -7.86 -29.20
N PRO A 393 1.89 -8.52 -28.88
CA PRO A 393 0.62 -8.22 -29.52
C PRO A 393 0.17 -6.80 -29.17
N SER A 394 -0.29 -6.05 -30.17
CA SER A 394 -0.79 -4.68 -30.07
C SER A 394 -2.29 -4.57 -30.35
N ASP A 395 -2.99 -5.71 -30.40
CA ASP A 395 -4.43 -5.81 -30.68
C ASP A 395 -5.28 -5.84 -29.39
N ASN A 396 -4.66 -5.54 -28.24
CA ASN A 396 -5.24 -5.61 -26.90
C ASN A 396 -5.70 -7.02 -26.47
N SER A 397 -5.29 -8.08 -27.18
CA SER A 397 -5.69 -9.47 -26.88
C SER A 397 -5.06 -10.02 -25.60
N VAL A 398 -3.95 -9.44 -25.14
CA VAL A 398 -3.21 -9.91 -23.96
C VAL A 398 -3.07 -8.78 -22.95
N THR A 399 -3.44 -9.07 -21.70
CA THR A 399 -3.11 -8.22 -20.56
C THR A 399 -1.74 -8.60 -20.00
N PHE A 400 -0.82 -7.65 -20.05
CA PHE A 400 0.54 -7.78 -19.54
C PHE A 400 0.66 -7.24 -18.12
N PHE A 401 1.45 -7.93 -17.32
CA PHE A 401 1.81 -7.55 -15.97
C PHE A 401 3.33 -7.47 -15.90
N PRO A 402 3.90 -6.38 -15.33
CA PRO A 402 5.27 -6.40 -14.87
C PRO A 402 5.52 -7.61 -13.95
N PHE A 403 6.64 -8.29 -14.12
CA PHE A 403 6.99 -9.44 -13.29
C PHE A 403 8.47 -9.46 -12.95
N THR A 404 8.78 -10.20 -11.89
CA THR A 404 10.14 -10.65 -11.58
C THR A 404 10.14 -12.13 -11.28
N GLN A 405 11.24 -12.81 -11.60
CA GLN A 405 11.62 -14.10 -11.04
C GLN A 405 12.84 -13.89 -10.16
N VAL A 406 12.70 -14.10 -8.85
CA VAL A 406 13.81 -14.07 -7.90
C VAL A 406 14.42 -15.47 -7.81
N THR A 407 15.75 -15.57 -7.77
CA THR A 407 16.46 -16.86 -7.76
C THR A 407 17.52 -16.93 -6.67
N TYR A 408 17.82 -18.15 -6.20
CA TYR A 408 18.98 -18.45 -5.35
C TYR A 408 20.23 -18.62 -6.17
N ASN A 409 21.34 -18.01 -5.74
CA ASN A 409 22.64 -18.40 -6.28
C ASN A 409 23.81 -18.11 -5.35
N PHE A 410 24.88 -18.91 -5.48
CA PHE A 410 26.15 -18.75 -4.77
C PHE A 410 26.02 -18.50 -3.25
N GLY A 411 25.05 -19.15 -2.60
CA GLY A 411 24.84 -18.98 -1.16
C GLY A 411 23.94 -17.81 -0.75
N ASN A 412 23.43 -17.03 -1.71
CA ASN A 412 22.64 -15.82 -1.43
C ASN A 412 21.29 -15.83 -2.18
N TRP A 413 20.26 -15.36 -1.50
CA TRP A 413 18.99 -15.03 -2.14
C TRP A 413 19.04 -13.62 -2.71
N ASN A 414 18.68 -13.49 -3.98
CA ASN A 414 18.59 -12.18 -4.61
C ASN A 414 17.30 -11.45 -4.20
N GLN A 415 17.23 -10.16 -4.48
CA GLN A 415 16.03 -9.35 -4.29
C GLN A 415 15.80 -8.47 -5.52
N ALA A 416 14.53 -8.19 -5.80
CA ALA A 416 14.11 -7.26 -6.84
C ALA A 416 13.34 -6.12 -6.19
N GLN A 417 13.85 -4.91 -6.34
CA GLN A 417 13.32 -3.70 -5.74
C GLN A 417 12.59 -2.88 -6.81
N PHE A 418 11.27 -2.78 -6.72
CA PHE A 418 10.44 -2.15 -7.74
C PHE A 418 10.28 -0.65 -7.53
N ASN A 419 10.17 0.05 -8.65
CA ASN A 419 9.73 1.42 -8.73
C ASN A 419 8.70 1.56 -9.85
N PHE A 420 7.43 1.62 -9.47
CA PHE A 420 6.32 1.92 -10.37
C PHE A 420 6.00 3.43 -10.44
N GLY A 421 6.87 4.26 -9.87
CA GLY A 421 6.69 5.70 -9.66
C GLY A 421 6.70 6.10 -8.18
N SER A 422 6.45 5.17 -7.26
CA SER A 422 6.66 5.38 -5.82
C SER A 422 7.69 4.36 -5.32
N PRO A 423 9.00 4.67 -5.41
CA PRO A 423 10.06 3.69 -5.17
C PRO A 423 10.19 3.34 -3.69
N MET A 424 10.63 2.12 -3.41
CA MET A 424 11.11 1.72 -2.08
C MET A 424 12.54 2.20 -1.77
N TYR A 425 13.22 2.79 -2.74
CA TYR A 425 14.57 3.34 -2.65
C TYR A 425 14.54 4.82 -3.06
N ALA A 426 15.62 5.55 -2.83
CA ALA A 426 15.68 6.94 -3.29
C ALA A 426 15.56 7.04 -4.82
N GLY A 427 14.52 7.71 -5.31
CA GLY A 427 14.37 8.06 -6.71
C GLY A 427 15.35 9.16 -7.14
N GLY A 428 15.39 9.42 -8.44
CA GLY A 428 16.21 10.46 -9.08
C GLY A 428 15.46 11.76 -9.35
N GLY A 429 14.19 11.87 -8.94
CA GLY A 429 13.34 13.03 -9.17
C GLY A 429 12.67 13.06 -10.56
N TYR A 430 12.77 11.98 -11.34
CA TYR A 430 12.18 11.92 -12.67
C TYR A 430 10.72 11.51 -12.59
N ALA A 431 9.83 12.36 -13.10
CA ALA A 431 8.42 12.03 -13.26
C ALA A 431 8.14 11.58 -14.70
N ASP A 432 6.98 10.96 -14.90
CA ASP A 432 6.44 10.67 -16.22
C ASP A 432 5.89 11.94 -16.91
N ALA A 433 5.36 11.77 -18.13
CA ALA A 433 4.83 12.87 -18.92
C ALA A 433 3.59 13.57 -18.31
N ALA A 434 2.88 12.91 -17.37
CA ALA A 434 1.75 13.47 -16.65
C ALA A 434 2.15 14.09 -15.29
N GLY A 435 3.46 14.08 -14.97
CA GLY A 435 3.99 14.62 -13.72
C GLY A 435 3.88 13.67 -12.53
N TYR A 436 3.63 12.39 -12.76
CA TYR A 436 3.58 11.36 -11.70
C TYR A 436 4.86 10.53 -11.66
N GLY A 437 5.24 10.13 -10.46
CA GLY A 437 6.35 9.22 -10.23
C GLY A 437 7.65 9.91 -9.80
N ASN A 438 8.54 9.10 -9.24
CA ASN A 438 9.89 9.46 -8.81
C ASN A 438 10.85 8.34 -9.24
N PHE A 439 11.17 8.31 -10.54
CA PHE A 439 12.08 7.37 -11.16
C PHE A 439 13.55 7.76 -10.95
N SER A 440 14.44 6.78 -11.00
CA SER A 440 15.89 6.99 -10.92
C SER A 440 16.48 7.57 -12.20
N TYR A 441 15.86 7.28 -13.34
CA TYR A 441 16.27 7.81 -14.64
C TYR A 441 15.11 8.47 -15.38
N ALA A 442 15.44 9.28 -16.39
CA ALA A 442 14.46 9.95 -17.22
C ALA A 442 13.49 8.95 -17.87
N VAL A 443 12.19 9.19 -17.69
CA VAL A 443 11.14 8.41 -18.33
C VAL A 443 11.13 8.73 -19.82
N PRO A 444 11.12 7.74 -20.73
CA PRO A 444 10.99 8.00 -22.15
C PRO A 444 9.72 8.81 -22.46
N SER A 445 9.82 9.74 -23.41
CA SER A 445 8.72 10.65 -23.74
C SER A 445 7.44 9.91 -24.11
N GLY A 446 6.32 10.28 -23.49
CA GLY A 446 5.00 9.70 -23.75
C GLY A 446 4.70 8.38 -23.03
N TYR A 447 5.57 7.94 -22.13
CA TYR A 447 5.30 6.79 -21.24
C TYR A 447 4.85 7.28 -19.85
N TYR A 448 4.06 6.45 -19.19
CA TYR A 448 3.38 6.79 -17.94
C TYR A 448 3.71 5.81 -16.81
N ALA A 449 3.80 6.32 -15.59
CA ALA A 449 3.87 5.49 -14.39
C ALA A 449 2.59 4.63 -14.26
N LEU A 450 2.72 3.41 -13.75
CA LEU A 450 1.58 2.54 -13.48
C LEU A 450 0.87 2.98 -12.18
N CYS A 451 0.02 4.01 -12.30
CA CYS A 451 -0.82 4.53 -11.23
C CYS A 451 -2.26 4.77 -11.70
N THR A 452 -3.21 4.85 -10.77
CA THR A 452 -4.63 4.95 -11.10
C THR A 452 -4.99 6.19 -11.91
N LYS A 453 -4.34 7.33 -11.64
CA LYS A 453 -4.58 8.55 -12.43
C LYS A 453 -4.13 8.40 -13.90
N ASN A 454 -3.06 7.66 -14.17
CA ASN A 454 -2.65 7.39 -15.54
C ASN A 454 -3.50 6.32 -16.21
N LEU A 455 -3.86 5.25 -15.48
CA LEU A 455 -4.77 4.21 -15.99
C LEU A 455 -6.12 4.79 -16.42
N ALA A 456 -6.62 5.79 -15.69
CA ALA A 456 -7.86 6.49 -16.05
C ALA A 456 -7.83 7.15 -17.43
N ASN A 457 -6.66 7.65 -17.84
CA ASN A 457 -6.51 8.49 -19.01
C ASN A 457 -5.93 7.75 -20.21
N PHE A 458 -5.10 6.72 -19.95
CA PHE A 458 -4.26 6.08 -20.97
C PHE A 458 -4.42 4.55 -21.01
N GLY A 459 -5.18 3.95 -20.07
CA GLY A 459 -5.30 2.50 -19.88
C GLY A 459 -6.56 1.85 -20.39
#